data_AF-A0A7S2SB01-F1
#
_entry.id   AF-A0A7S2SB01-F1
#
_cell.length_a   1.000
_cell.length_b   1.000
_cell.length_c   1.000
_cell.angle_alpha   90.00
_cell.angle_beta   90.00
_cell.angle_gamma   90.00
#
_symmetry.space_group_name_H-M   'P 1'
#
loop_
_entity.id
_entity.type
_entity.pdbx_description
1 polymer ?
#
loop_
_entity_poly.entity_id
_entity_poly.type
_entity_poly.pdbx_seq_one_letter_code
_entity_poly.pdbx_strand_id
1 'polypeptide(L)'
;MNQTVIVVDPVSTGKCVVHEFIDQGFKVLAVVPELECRNPVCQDMLEACQQVFSYSGDTQKLVQEIEAASDNIGVVTAGGENGVELADELAHHFGTLSNPAEMRLARRNKYNMGEAVRAAGVRAVEQSFALCMQDVDNFLTRWTPEPYKIIVKPNESAGSDDVFLC
;
A
#
# COMPACT_ATOMS: atom_id res chain seq x y z
N MET A 1 -0.84 8.55 -28.66
CA MET A 1 0.17 8.85 -27.62
C MET A 1 0.07 7.75 -26.59
N ASN A 2 1.20 7.19 -26.12
CA ASN A 2 1.16 6.15 -25.11
C ASN A 2 0.69 6.76 -23.78
N GLN A 3 -0.25 6.10 -23.13
CA GLN A 3 -0.81 6.47 -21.84
C GLN A 3 0.26 6.33 -20.76
N THR A 4 0.23 7.21 -19.76
CA THR A 4 1.19 7.20 -18.65
C THR A 4 0.61 6.43 -17.47
N VAL A 5 1.43 5.57 -16.86
CA VAL A 5 1.12 4.78 -15.67
C VAL A 5 1.99 5.25 -14.52
N ILE A 6 1.39 5.49 -13.36
CA ILE A 6 2.10 5.78 -12.12
C ILE A 6 2.13 4.50 -11.28
N VAL A 7 3.31 4.02 -10.93
CA VAL A 7 3.49 2.90 -10.00
C VAL A 7 4.11 3.42 -8.70
N VAL A 8 3.37 3.28 -7.60
CA VAL A 8 3.76 3.80 -6.28
C VAL A 8 4.38 2.70 -5.44
N ASP A 9 5.53 2.98 -4.85
CA ASP A 9 6.35 2.04 -4.07
C ASP A 9 6.62 0.70 -4.79
N PRO A 10 7.15 0.68 -6.04
CA PRO A 10 7.45 -0.55 -6.78
C PRO A 10 8.67 -1.34 -6.25
N VAL A 11 8.92 -1.34 -4.94
CA VAL A 11 10.04 -2.05 -4.33
C VAL A 11 9.77 -3.56 -4.28
N SER A 12 10.83 -4.37 -4.23
CA SER A 12 10.75 -5.84 -4.18
C SER A 12 10.01 -6.41 -5.39
N THR A 13 8.98 -7.23 -5.19
CA THR A 13 8.15 -7.81 -6.27
C THR A 13 7.33 -6.75 -7.03
N GLY A 14 7.20 -5.53 -6.49
CA GLY A 14 6.54 -4.41 -7.18
C GLY A 14 7.21 -4.05 -8.51
N LYS A 15 8.51 -4.35 -8.67
CA LYS A 15 9.21 -4.12 -9.94
C LYS A 15 8.65 -4.91 -11.11
N CYS A 16 8.04 -6.07 -10.84
CA CYS A 16 7.39 -6.86 -11.89
C CYS A 16 6.22 -6.11 -12.51
N VAL A 17 5.49 -5.29 -11.73
CA VAL A 17 4.40 -4.44 -12.22
C VAL A 17 4.94 -3.36 -13.16
N VAL A 18 6.07 -2.75 -12.80
CA VAL A 18 6.76 -1.75 -13.65
C VAL A 18 7.15 -2.36 -14.99
N HIS A 19 7.84 -3.50 -14.97
CA HIS A 19 8.29 -4.15 -16.20
C HIS A 19 7.12 -4.57 -17.10
N GLU A 20 6.03 -5.10 -16.52
CA GLU A 20 4.85 -5.47 -17.30
C GLU A 20 4.23 -4.27 -18.04
N PHE A 21 4.11 -3.11 -17.40
CA PHE A 21 3.62 -1.91 -18.09
C PHE A 21 4.57 -1.41 -19.17
N ILE A 22 5.88 -1.50 -18.95
CA ILE A 22 6.89 -1.15 -19.96
C ILE A 22 6.77 -2.10 -21.17
N ASP A 23 6.65 -3.41 -20.95
CA ASP A 23 6.53 -4.42 -22.00
C ASP A 23 5.26 -4.24 -22.84
N GLN A 24 4.18 -3.75 -22.22
CA GLN A 24 2.94 -3.36 -22.91
C GLN A 24 3.03 -2.00 -23.62
N GLY A 25 4.15 -1.29 -23.50
CA GLY A 25 4.43 -0.02 -24.18
C GLY A 25 3.93 1.24 -23.46
N PHE A 26 3.54 1.16 -22.18
CA PHE A 26 3.17 2.34 -21.41
C PHE A 26 4.40 3.17 -21.02
N LYS A 27 4.20 4.48 -20.80
CA LYS A 27 5.20 5.30 -20.11
C LYS A 27 5.02 5.10 -18.62
N VAL A 28 6.06 4.65 -17.91
CA VAL A 28 5.96 4.40 -16.47
C VAL A 28 6.68 5.49 -15.68
N LEU A 29 5.93 6.14 -14.77
CA LEU A 29 6.44 7.01 -13.72
C LEU A 29 6.45 6.22 -12.41
N ALA A 30 7.59 6.12 -11.75
CA ALA A 30 7.67 5.51 -10.42
C ALA A 30 7.61 6.59 -9.34
N VAL A 31 6.89 6.33 -8.25
CA VAL A 31 6.97 7.12 -7.02
C VAL A 31 7.56 6.23 -5.95
N VAL A 32 8.69 6.60 -5.38
CA VAL A 32 9.38 5.81 -4.35
C VAL A 32 9.64 6.66 -3.10
N PRO A 33 9.68 6.07 -1.90
CA PRO A 33 10.18 6.76 -0.72
C PRO A 33 11.60 7.29 -0.95
N GLU A 34 11.94 8.46 -0.40
CA GLU A 34 13.27 9.08 -0.58
C GLU A 34 14.44 8.14 -0.22
N LEU A 35 14.26 7.31 0.81
CA LEU A 35 15.25 6.33 1.24
C LEU A 35 15.50 5.23 0.20
N GLU A 36 14.48 4.89 -0.59
CA GLU A 36 14.53 3.81 -1.59
C GLU A 36 15.11 4.27 -2.93
N CYS A 37 15.16 5.58 -3.20
CA CYS A 37 15.82 6.16 -4.38
C CYS A 37 17.28 5.73 -4.54
N ARG A 38 17.93 5.32 -3.44
CA ARG A 38 19.35 4.93 -3.39
C ARG A 38 19.55 3.44 -3.15
N ASN A 39 18.48 2.65 -3.11
CA ASN A 39 18.56 1.23 -2.83
C ASN A 39 19.09 0.49 -4.09
N PRO A 40 20.27 -0.16 -4.03
CA PRO A 40 20.83 -0.89 -5.18
C PRO A 40 19.92 -2.00 -5.70
N VAL A 41 19.05 -2.55 -4.85
CA VAL A 41 18.09 -3.62 -5.21
C VAL A 41 17.01 -3.11 -6.17
N CYS A 42 16.74 -1.81 -6.16
CA CYS A 42 15.71 -1.16 -6.98
C CYS A 42 16.29 -0.53 -8.26
N GLN A 43 17.61 -0.44 -8.39
CA GLN A 43 18.26 0.37 -9.42
C GLN A 43 17.88 -0.05 -10.86
N ASP A 44 17.80 -1.37 -11.12
CA ASP A 44 17.40 -1.92 -12.42
C ASP A 44 16.02 -1.42 -12.86
N MET A 45 15.06 -1.44 -11.94
CA MET A 45 13.69 -0.99 -12.16
C MET A 45 13.60 0.53 -12.28
N LEU A 46 14.33 1.28 -11.44
CA LEU A 46 14.34 2.74 -11.47
C LEU A 46 14.89 3.27 -12.80
N GLU A 47 15.95 2.64 -13.33
CA GLU A 47 16.54 2.99 -14.62
C GLU A 47 15.62 2.66 -15.82
N ALA A 48 14.72 1.69 -15.66
CA ALA A 48 13.74 1.33 -16.69
C ALA A 48 12.56 2.31 -16.76
N CYS A 49 12.28 3.05 -15.68
CA CYS A 49 11.19 4.02 -15.63
C CYS A 49 11.50 5.27 -16.46
N GLN A 50 10.45 5.88 -17.04
CA GLN A 50 10.59 7.14 -17.77
C GLN A 50 11.05 8.28 -16.86
N GLN A 51 10.57 8.27 -15.61
CA GLN A 51 10.96 9.19 -14.56
C GLN A 51 10.63 8.57 -13.20
N VAL A 52 11.43 8.93 -12.19
CA VAL A 52 11.25 8.50 -10.80
C VAL A 52 11.06 9.75 -9.94
N PHE A 53 10.03 9.74 -9.10
CA PHE A 53 9.75 10.78 -8.12
C PHE A 53 10.04 10.27 -6.71
N SER A 54 10.68 11.12 -5.92
CA SER A 54 10.97 10.86 -4.51
C SER A 54 9.85 11.41 -3.64
N TYR A 55 9.19 10.55 -2.86
CA TYR A 55 8.14 10.95 -1.93
C TYR A 55 8.69 11.16 -0.52
N SER A 56 8.46 12.36 0.01
CA SER A 56 8.88 12.79 1.36
C SER A 56 7.70 13.14 2.27
N GLY A 57 6.48 12.70 1.93
CA GLY A 57 5.26 13.00 2.69
C GLY A 57 4.47 14.23 2.22
N ASP A 58 4.90 14.91 1.16
CA ASP A 58 4.18 16.06 0.57
C ASP A 58 3.50 15.65 -0.74
N THR A 59 2.23 15.24 -0.64
CA THR A 59 1.46 14.78 -1.80
C THR A 59 1.16 15.93 -2.77
N GLN A 60 0.96 17.15 -2.29
CA GLN A 60 0.65 18.30 -3.15
C GLN A 60 1.84 18.64 -4.05
N LYS A 61 3.05 18.65 -3.49
CA LYS A 61 4.28 18.84 -4.26
C LYS A 61 4.48 17.73 -5.28
N LEU A 62 4.30 16.46 -4.87
CA LEU A 62 4.44 15.32 -5.76
C LEU A 62 3.49 15.41 -6.97
N VAL A 63 2.23 15.78 -6.73
CA VAL A 63 1.23 15.99 -7.79
C VAL A 63 1.71 17.02 -8.81
N GLN A 64 2.20 18.19 -8.35
CA GLN A 64 2.69 19.24 -9.24
C GLN A 64 3.87 18.77 -10.10
N GLU A 65 4.78 17.99 -9.52
CA GLU A 65 5.92 17.41 -10.24
C GLU A 65 5.47 16.40 -11.30
N ILE A 66 4.46 15.57 -11.00
CA ILE A 66 3.89 14.60 -11.94
C ILE A 66 3.14 15.30 -13.07
N GLU A 67 2.32 16.31 -12.77
CA GLU A 67 1.59 17.11 -13.77
C GLU A 67 2.54 17.83 -14.73
N ALA A 68 3.70 18.27 -14.25
CA ALA A 68 4.74 18.85 -15.10
C ALA A 68 5.41 17.82 -16.03
N ALA A 69 5.42 16.54 -15.66
CA ALA A 69 6.06 15.47 -16.43
C ALA A 69 5.13 14.81 -17.45
N SER A 70 3.81 14.78 -17.18
CA SER A 70 2.85 14.11 -18.05
C SER A 70 1.43 14.68 -17.89
N ASP A 71 0.79 14.95 -19.01
CA ASP A 71 -0.61 15.41 -19.12
C ASP A 71 -1.61 14.27 -19.40
N ASN A 72 -1.12 13.05 -19.63
CA ASN A 72 -1.92 11.88 -20.03
C ASN A 72 -1.82 10.73 -19.02
N ILE A 73 -2.09 11.01 -17.74
CA ILE A 73 -2.12 9.99 -16.68
C ILE A 73 -3.37 9.12 -16.84
N GLY A 74 -3.15 7.83 -17.01
CA GLY A 74 -4.22 6.89 -17.30
C GLY A 74 -4.48 5.83 -16.23
N VAL A 75 -3.43 5.45 -15.51
CA VAL A 75 -3.48 4.45 -14.45
C VAL A 75 -2.58 4.92 -13.32
N VAL A 76 -3.05 4.75 -12.10
CA VAL A 76 -2.26 4.87 -10.88
C VAL A 76 -2.44 3.59 -10.09
N THR A 77 -1.35 2.95 -9.69
CA THR A 77 -1.41 1.69 -8.96
C THR A 77 -0.27 1.57 -7.95
N ALA A 78 -0.49 0.79 -6.90
CA ALA A 78 0.53 0.46 -5.93
C ALA A 78 1.35 -0.74 -6.43
N GLY A 79 2.67 -0.62 -6.42
CA GLY A 79 3.59 -1.73 -6.61
C GLY A 79 3.88 -2.51 -5.31
N GLY A 80 3.64 -1.87 -4.15
CA GLY A 80 3.89 -2.44 -2.83
C GLY A 80 2.87 -1.96 -1.79
N GLU A 81 2.84 -2.65 -0.65
CA GLU A 81 1.85 -2.38 0.40
C GLU A 81 1.95 -0.97 1.02
N ASN A 82 3.15 -0.38 1.09
CA ASN A 82 3.32 0.96 1.64
C ASN A 82 2.82 2.04 0.66
N GLY A 83 2.78 1.72 -0.64
CA GLY A 83 2.28 2.60 -1.67
C GLY A 83 0.75 2.64 -1.79
N VAL A 84 0.00 1.76 -1.11
CA VAL A 84 -1.46 1.61 -1.32
C VAL A 84 -2.23 2.90 -1.05
N GLU A 85 -1.99 3.53 0.10
CA GLU A 85 -2.72 4.75 0.46
C GLU A 85 -2.39 5.93 -0.47
N LEU A 86 -1.09 6.10 -0.78
CA LEU A 86 -0.65 7.16 -1.69
C LEU A 86 -1.13 6.90 -3.13
N ALA A 87 -1.16 5.65 -3.59
CA ALA A 87 -1.70 5.29 -4.88
C ALA A 87 -3.19 5.64 -5.01
N ASP A 88 -3.99 5.36 -3.97
CA ASP A 88 -5.40 5.75 -3.96
C ASP A 88 -5.57 7.28 -3.99
N GLU A 89 -4.76 8.02 -3.21
CA GLU A 89 -4.81 9.48 -3.16
C GLU A 89 -4.47 10.09 -4.53
N LEU A 90 -3.38 9.63 -5.16
CA LEU A 90 -2.98 10.05 -6.50
C LEU A 90 -4.02 9.62 -7.55
N ALA A 91 -4.55 8.40 -7.46
CA ALA A 91 -5.55 7.91 -8.41
C ALA A 91 -6.82 8.77 -8.37
N HIS A 92 -7.25 9.18 -7.17
CA HIS A 92 -8.36 10.09 -6.96
C HIS A 92 -8.07 11.48 -7.52
N HIS A 93 -6.88 12.04 -7.25
CA HIS A 93 -6.46 13.35 -7.78
C HIS A 93 -6.46 13.37 -9.32
N PHE A 94 -5.87 12.36 -9.96
CA PHE A 94 -5.78 12.26 -11.42
C PHE A 94 -7.06 11.75 -12.09
N GLY A 95 -8.12 11.45 -11.33
CA GLY A 95 -9.39 10.95 -11.88
C GLY A 95 -9.29 9.59 -12.57
N THR A 96 -8.29 8.78 -12.21
CA THR A 96 -8.11 7.43 -12.75
C THR A 96 -8.99 6.41 -12.01
N LEU A 97 -9.13 5.22 -12.57
CA LEU A 97 -9.86 4.13 -11.91
C LEU A 97 -9.23 3.84 -10.54
N SER A 98 -10.01 4.03 -9.49
CA SER A 98 -9.57 3.91 -8.09
C SER A 98 -10.61 3.20 -7.25
N ASN A 99 -10.16 2.65 -6.12
CA ASN A 99 -11.08 2.16 -5.10
C ASN A 99 -11.77 3.35 -4.41
N PRO A 100 -12.98 3.16 -3.87
CA PRO A 100 -13.65 4.18 -3.07
C PRO A 100 -12.76 4.66 -1.90
N ALA A 101 -12.70 5.97 -1.71
CA ALA A 101 -11.83 6.62 -0.73
C ALA A 101 -12.26 6.31 0.72
N GLU A 102 -13.54 6.04 0.94
CA GLU A 102 -14.14 5.76 2.25
C GLU A 102 -13.53 4.51 2.91
N MET A 103 -13.03 3.57 2.10
CA MET A 103 -12.46 2.30 2.56
C MET A 103 -10.93 2.28 2.57
N ARG A 104 -10.26 3.43 2.38
CA ARG A 104 -8.79 3.49 2.28
C ARG A 104 -8.06 2.90 3.49
N LEU A 105 -8.52 3.20 4.70
CA LEU A 105 -7.90 2.72 5.93
C LEU A 105 -8.01 1.20 6.06
N ALA A 106 -9.08 0.61 5.53
CA ALA A 106 -9.30 -0.85 5.55
C ALA A 106 -8.40 -1.61 4.56
N ARG A 107 -7.65 -0.92 3.69
CA ARG A 107 -6.74 -1.58 2.73
C ARG A 107 -5.34 -1.81 3.29
N ARG A 108 -4.93 -1.08 4.35
CA ARG A 108 -3.61 -1.21 4.98
C ARG A 108 -3.69 -1.61 6.45
N ASN A 109 -4.64 -1.08 7.20
CA ASN A 109 -4.78 -1.38 8.62
C ASN A 109 -5.49 -2.73 8.81
N LYS A 110 -4.78 -3.72 9.36
CA LYS A 110 -5.29 -5.09 9.55
C LYS A 110 -6.57 -5.17 10.38
N TYR A 111 -6.72 -4.31 11.41
CA TYR A 111 -7.94 -4.27 12.22
C TYR A 111 -9.13 -3.79 11.38
N ASN A 112 -8.99 -2.61 10.73
CA ASN A 112 -10.04 -2.06 9.87
C ASN A 112 -10.38 -2.99 8.70
N MET A 113 -9.37 -3.68 8.13
CA MET A 113 -9.56 -4.69 7.09
C MET A 113 -10.46 -5.84 7.58
N GLY A 114 -10.16 -6.42 8.74
CA GLY A 114 -10.96 -7.52 9.28
C GLY A 114 -12.40 -7.09 9.62
N GLU A 115 -12.58 -5.88 10.14
CA GLU A 115 -13.91 -5.35 10.45
C GLU A 115 -14.72 -5.00 9.20
N ALA A 116 -14.07 -4.51 8.14
CA ALA A 116 -14.72 -4.31 6.84
C ALA A 116 -15.22 -5.63 6.24
N VAL A 117 -14.38 -6.67 6.28
CA VAL A 117 -14.74 -8.02 5.80
C VAL A 117 -15.90 -8.60 6.62
N ARG A 118 -15.88 -8.42 7.95
CA ARG A 118 -16.96 -8.82 8.85
C ARG A 118 -18.28 -8.11 8.53
N ALA A 119 -18.24 -6.79 8.36
CA ALA A 119 -19.40 -5.97 8.03
C ALA A 119 -20.03 -6.37 6.68
N ALA A 120 -19.23 -6.87 5.75
CA ALA A 120 -19.69 -7.42 4.47
C ALA A 120 -20.29 -8.84 4.57
N GLY A 121 -20.37 -9.44 5.77
CA GLY A 121 -20.89 -10.79 5.98
C GLY A 121 -19.91 -11.91 5.61
N VAL A 122 -18.64 -11.58 5.34
CA VAL A 122 -17.60 -12.56 5.09
C VAL A 122 -16.98 -12.99 6.42
N ARG A 123 -16.69 -14.29 6.56
CA ARG A 123 -16.05 -14.84 7.76
C ARG A 123 -14.70 -14.16 8.01
N ALA A 124 -14.59 -13.42 9.11
CA ALA A 124 -13.38 -12.75 9.54
C ALA A 124 -12.92 -13.25 10.92
N VAL A 125 -11.60 -13.26 11.14
CA VAL A 125 -10.96 -13.69 12.39
C VAL A 125 -11.43 -12.84 13.56
N GLU A 126 -11.67 -13.46 14.72
CA GLU A 126 -11.96 -12.73 15.96
C GLU A 126 -10.74 -11.89 16.36
N GLN A 127 -10.94 -10.58 16.57
CA GLN A 127 -9.83 -9.64 16.74
C GLN A 127 -10.21 -8.48 17.67
N SER A 128 -9.20 -7.85 18.26
CA SER A 128 -9.32 -6.58 18.97
C SER A 128 -8.17 -5.67 18.60
N PHE A 129 -8.42 -4.37 18.55
CA PHE A 129 -7.36 -3.37 18.58
C PHE A 129 -6.93 -3.16 20.03
N ALA A 130 -5.62 -3.14 20.28
CA ALA A 130 -5.06 -2.98 21.61
C ALA A 130 -3.99 -1.89 21.61
N LEU A 131 -4.15 -0.91 22.51
CA LEU A 131 -3.16 0.13 22.78
C LEU A 131 -2.45 -0.11 24.12
N CYS A 132 -2.99 -0.99 24.95
CA CYS A 132 -2.43 -1.37 26.24
C CYS A 132 -2.82 -2.79 26.65
N MET A 133 -2.20 -3.31 27.73
CA MET A 133 -2.50 -4.65 28.25
C MET A 133 -3.96 -4.84 28.67
N GLN A 134 -4.62 -3.77 29.15
CA GLN A 134 -6.02 -3.86 29.54
C GLN A 134 -6.94 -4.21 28.35
N ASP A 135 -6.61 -3.74 27.14
CA ASP A 135 -7.37 -4.09 25.93
C ASP A 135 -7.22 -5.59 25.60
N VAL A 136 -6.01 -6.13 25.83
CA VAL A 136 -5.72 -7.56 25.67
C VAL A 136 -6.53 -8.37 26.68
N ASP A 137 -6.50 -8.01 27.96
CA ASP A 137 -7.29 -8.70 29.00
C ASP A 137 -8.80 -8.67 28.66
N ASN A 138 -9.30 -7.54 28.18
CA ASN A 138 -10.68 -7.39 27.73
C ASN A 138 -11.01 -8.27 26.52
N PHE A 139 -10.05 -8.55 25.64
CA PHE A 139 -10.22 -9.47 24.53
C PHE A 139 -10.24 -10.92 25.01
N LEU A 140 -9.28 -11.32 25.84
CA LEU A 140 -9.13 -12.69 26.34
C LEU A 140 -10.30 -13.16 27.22
N THR A 141 -10.95 -12.24 27.93
CA THR A 141 -12.18 -12.52 28.70
C THR A 141 -13.38 -12.86 27.81
N ARG A 142 -13.40 -12.36 26.56
CA ARG A 142 -14.48 -12.60 25.60
C ARG A 142 -14.16 -13.77 24.65
N TRP A 143 -12.89 -14.05 24.43
CA TRP A 143 -12.43 -15.04 23.46
C TRP A 143 -11.22 -15.81 23.97
N THR A 144 -11.43 -17.09 24.33
CA THR A 144 -10.38 -17.99 24.80
C THR A 144 -10.41 -19.29 23.97
N PRO A 145 -9.62 -19.37 22.89
CA PRO A 145 -9.65 -20.54 22.00
C PRO A 145 -9.01 -21.78 22.65
N GLU A 146 -9.44 -22.97 22.25
CA GLU A 146 -8.83 -24.26 22.63
C GLU A 146 -8.43 -25.04 21.36
N PRO A 147 -7.13 -25.34 21.13
CA PRO A 147 -5.99 -24.99 21.98
C PRO A 147 -5.72 -23.48 22.03
N TYR A 148 -5.19 -23.01 23.15
CA TYR A 148 -4.84 -21.60 23.34
C TYR A 148 -3.75 -21.19 22.35
N LYS A 149 -4.15 -20.43 21.31
CA LYS A 149 -3.27 -19.90 20.28
C LYS A 149 -3.76 -18.53 19.87
N ILE A 150 -2.98 -17.50 20.16
CA ILE A 150 -3.33 -16.12 19.85
C ILE A 150 -2.20 -15.45 19.10
N ILE A 151 -2.54 -14.61 18.12
CA ILE A 151 -1.56 -13.85 17.36
C ILE A 151 -1.58 -12.39 17.83
N VAL A 152 -0.42 -11.90 18.23
CA VAL A 152 -0.17 -10.47 18.43
C VAL A 152 0.62 -9.96 17.23
N LYS A 153 0.16 -8.88 16.61
CA LYS A 153 0.81 -8.28 15.42
C LYS A 153 0.51 -6.78 15.32
N PRO A 154 1.40 -5.97 14.71
CA PRO A 154 1.10 -4.59 14.37
C PRO A 154 -0.03 -4.48 13.34
N ASN A 155 -0.82 -3.40 13.45
CA ASN A 155 -1.87 -3.08 12.50
C ASN A 155 -1.32 -2.85 11.09
N GLU A 156 -0.19 -2.19 10.98
CA GLU A 156 0.47 -1.81 9.73
C GLU A 156 1.90 -2.33 9.78
N SER A 157 2.21 -3.32 8.94
CA SER A 157 3.51 -4.01 8.85
C SER A 157 3.40 -5.13 7.80
N ALA A 158 4.54 -5.60 7.28
CA ALA A 158 4.69 -6.59 6.23
C ALA A 158 5.45 -7.84 6.73
N GLY A 159 5.43 -8.94 5.97
CA GLY A 159 6.50 -9.96 6.07
C GLY A 159 6.65 -10.69 7.40
N SER A 160 5.61 -10.74 8.25
CA SER A 160 5.64 -11.27 9.62
C SER A 160 6.48 -10.46 10.60
N ASP A 161 6.81 -9.21 10.26
CA ASP A 161 7.50 -8.28 11.14
C ASP A 161 6.65 -7.99 12.39
N ASP A 162 7.28 -8.12 13.56
CA ASP A 162 6.67 -8.05 14.89
C ASP A 162 5.43 -8.94 15.11
N VAL A 163 5.35 -10.10 14.45
CA VAL A 163 4.26 -11.07 14.64
C VAL A 163 4.66 -12.17 15.63
N PHE A 164 3.84 -12.38 16.67
CA PHE A 164 4.07 -13.37 17.72
C PHE A 164 2.89 -14.33 17.85
N LEU A 165 3.19 -15.62 17.95
CA LEU A 165 2.24 -16.64 18.44
C LEU A 165 2.42 -16.78 19.95
N CYS A 166 1.35 -16.51 20.68
CA CYS A 166 1.25 -16.61 22.13
C CYS A 166 0.44 -17.84 22.54
#